data_AF-A0AA91GYX3-F1
#
_entry.id   AF-A0AA91GYX3-F1
#
_cell.length_a   1.000
_cell.length_b   1.000
_cell.length_c   1.000
_cell.angle_alpha   90.00
_cell.angle_beta   90.00
_cell.angle_gamma   90.00
#
_symmetry.space_group_name_H-M   'P 1'
#
loop_
_entity.id
_entity.type
_entity.pdbx_description
1 polymer ?
#
loop_
_entity_poly.entity_id
_entity_poly.type
_entity_poly.pdbx_seq_one_letter_code
_entity_poly.pdbx_strand_id
1 'polypeptide(L)'
;MPTPSIATSAPSVSPSQSVTFALSYGDLFLTNFSQKFSSVDSDNQANTSASADGTTATVHNDAVVETGETEALTFATSSAYGENKNYFGFAETHAIIVGNFLVAPGNNLSFNFTSALDLETSIYAPQQIESVSAVRDISFSLYDTSDVPERKLKDFLTNLLSDPNSIKKSRLVFFSVSGKLNSSGKDNFLKSQKSENVTFSSEFKDSNFEGNQKFASTLIRGSAKYSFNNQANVTLIALRTGEARVAAPESSRSLTLLSTPGSQVVPTEGRRPGAPSNRYSNRKVITYTVGK
;
A
#
# COMPACT_ATOMS: atom_id res chain seq x y z
N MET A 1 18.36 11.98 -16.03
CA MET A 1 17.05 11.70 -15.40
C MET A 1 17.06 12.33 -14.02
N PRO A 2 16.13 13.23 -13.68
CA PRO A 2 16.10 13.84 -12.36
C PRO A 2 15.53 12.84 -11.36
N THR A 3 16.28 12.57 -10.30
CA THR A 3 15.79 11.90 -9.08
C THR A 3 14.72 12.78 -8.44
N PRO A 4 13.51 12.27 -8.15
CA PRO A 4 12.60 13.01 -7.29
C PRO A 4 13.17 12.91 -5.88
N SER A 5 13.87 13.95 -5.44
CA SER A 5 14.20 14.15 -4.03
C SER A 5 13.00 14.84 -3.42
N ILE A 6 12.11 14.08 -2.80
CA ILE A 6 11.11 14.66 -1.89
C ILE A 6 11.87 14.91 -0.59
N ALA A 7 12.56 16.05 -0.53
CA ALA A 7 13.00 16.60 0.74
C ALA A 7 11.73 17.07 1.46
N THR A 8 11.15 16.22 2.29
CA THR A 8 10.06 16.61 3.18
C THR A 8 10.65 17.59 4.19
N SER A 9 10.48 18.88 3.96
CA SER A 9 10.85 19.93 4.90
C SER A 9 10.09 19.69 6.21
N ALA A 10 10.80 19.33 7.29
CA ALA A 10 10.20 19.31 8.62
C ALA A 10 9.63 20.71 8.92
N PRO A 11 8.37 20.83 9.36
CA PRO A 11 7.81 22.13 9.71
C PRO A 11 8.65 22.76 10.84
N SER A 12 9.04 24.03 10.68
CA SER A 12 9.66 24.80 11.76
C SER A 12 8.58 25.13 12.79
N VAL A 13 8.34 24.23 13.74
CA VAL A 13 7.40 24.46 14.83
C VAL A 13 8.01 25.39 15.88
N SER A 14 7.21 26.36 16.35
CA SER A 14 7.55 27.07 17.57
C SER A 14 7.52 26.07 18.74
N PRO A 15 8.33 26.24 19.80
CA PRO A 15 8.39 25.30 20.94
C PRO A 15 7.05 25.13 21.70
N SER A 16 5.99 25.86 21.31
CA SER A 16 4.65 25.79 21.88
C SER A 16 3.62 25.07 20.99
N GLN A 17 4.01 24.43 19.88
CA GLN A 17 3.09 23.73 18.97
C GLN A 17 3.40 22.23 18.94
N SER A 18 2.41 21.40 19.30
CA SER A 18 2.54 19.95 19.11
C SER A 18 2.26 19.57 17.66
N VAL A 19 3.06 18.66 17.10
CA VAL A 19 2.88 18.16 15.74
C VAL A 19 3.09 16.65 15.71
N THR A 20 2.08 15.93 15.22
CA THR A 20 2.20 14.52 14.83
C THR A 20 2.13 14.38 13.32
N PHE A 21 3.00 13.55 12.75
CA PHE A 21 2.98 13.20 11.33
C PHE A 21 3.20 11.70 11.12
N ALA A 22 2.49 11.14 10.15
CA ALA A 22 2.69 9.79 9.63
C ALA A 22 2.72 9.79 8.10
N LEU A 23 3.66 9.05 7.53
CA LEU A 23 3.78 8.77 6.10
C LEU A 23 3.90 7.27 5.88
N SER A 24 3.15 6.77 4.90
CA SER A 24 3.29 5.43 4.37
C SER A 24 3.30 5.50 2.85
N TYR A 25 4.48 5.30 2.26
CA TYR A 25 4.69 5.20 0.83
C TYR A 25 5.01 3.75 0.43
N GLY A 26 4.58 3.34 -0.76
CA GLY A 26 5.09 2.11 -1.34
C GLY A 26 4.71 1.92 -2.79
N ASP A 27 5.60 1.25 -3.54
CA ASP A 27 5.42 0.88 -4.93
C ASP A 27 5.78 -0.58 -5.24
N LEU A 28 5.19 -1.08 -6.31
CA LEU A 28 5.52 -2.34 -6.95
C LEU A 28 5.42 -2.17 -8.45
N PHE A 29 6.54 -2.34 -9.13
CA PHE A 29 6.63 -2.33 -10.58
C PHE A 29 7.03 -3.72 -11.06
N LEU A 30 6.16 -4.35 -11.85
CA LEU A 30 6.40 -5.61 -12.53
C LEU A 30 6.57 -5.32 -14.02
N THR A 31 7.72 -5.66 -14.58
CA THR A 31 8.10 -5.28 -15.95
C THR A 31 8.71 -6.45 -16.70
N ASN A 32 8.73 -6.36 -18.03
CA ASN A 32 9.32 -7.37 -18.91
C ASN A 32 8.75 -8.78 -18.66
N PHE A 33 7.42 -8.91 -18.53
CA PHE A 33 6.81 -10.23 -18.51
C PHE A 33 7.17 -10.99 -19.80
N SER A 34 7.64 -12.23 -19.67
CA SER A 34 7.99 -13.10 -20.81
C SER A 34 6.76 -13.57 -21.59
N GLN A 35 5.57 -13.41 -21.00
CA GLN A 35 4.27 -13.70 -21.60
C GLN A 35 3.39 -12.46 -21.48
N LYS A 36 2.49 -12.25 -22.44
CA LYS A 36 1.45 -11.22 -22.32
C LYS A 36 0.34 -11.69 -21.40
N PHE A 37 -0.33 -10.76 -20.72
CA PHE A 37 -1.57 -11.10 -20.01
C PHE A 37 -2.61 -11.67 -20.98
N SER A 38 -3.18 -12.83 -20.67
CA SER A 38 -4.40 -13.33 -21.33
C SER A 38 -5.62 -12.53 -20.86
N SER A 39 -5.59 -12.11 -19.60
CA SER A 39 -6.54 -11.17 -19.00
C SER A 39 -5.88 -10.48 -17.82
N VAL A 40 -6.22 -9.22 -17.57
CA VAL A 40 -5.77 -8.48 -16.39
C VAL A 40 -6.88 -7.56 -15.92
N ASP A 41 -7.06 -7.50 -14.61
CA ASP A 41 -8.01 -6.61 -13.96
C ASP A 41 -7.41 -6.11 -12.64
N SER A 42 -7.95 -5.02 -12.10
CA SER A 42 -7.44 -4.40 -10.89
C SER A 42 -8.49 -3.60 -10.14
N ASP A 43 -8.34 -3.54 -8.83
CA ASP A 43 -9.05 -2.60 -7.96
C ASP A 43 -8.05 -1.72 -7.21
N ASN A 44 -8.43 -0.47 -6.97
CA ASN A 44 -7.59 0.51 -6.31
C ASN A 44 -8.45 1.48 -5.51
N GLN A 45 -8.25 1.48 -4.20
CA GLN A 45 -9.02 2.22 -3.21
C GLN A 45 -8.10 3.15 -2.42
N ALA A 46 -8.61 4.35 -2.18
CA ALA A 46 -7.96 5.36 -1.34
C ALA A 46 -9.02 6.03 -0.46
N ASN A 47 -8.94 5.78 0.84
CA ASN A 47 -9.88 6.28 1.83
C ASN A 47 -9.19 7.24 2.79
N THR A 48 -9.94 8.23 3.26
CA THR A 48 -9.45 9.23 4.21
C THR A 48 -10.54 9.58 5.21
N SER A 49 -10.14 9.78 6.45
CA SER A 49 -11.00 10.28 7.53
C SER A 49 -10.18 11.23 8.41
N ALA A 50 -10.74 12.38 8.73
CA ALA A 50 -10.09 13.34 9.60
C ALA A 50 -11.13 14.13 10.41
N SER A 51 -10.74 14.54 11.61
CA SER A 51 -11.52 15.40 12.49
C SER A 51 -10.58 16.19 13.38
N ALA A 52 -10.94 17.44 13.68
CA ALA A 52 -10.21 18.29 14.61
C ALA A 52 -11.19 19.17 15.40
N ASP A 53 -10.87 19.48 16.65
CA ASP A 53 -11.61 20.39 17.51
C ASP A 53 -10.73 21.59 17.90
N GLY A 54 -10.96 22.73 17.23
CA GLY A 54 -10.18 23.96 17.41
C GLY A 54 -8.74 23.89 16.88
N THR A 55 -8.40 22.90 16.05
CA THR A 55 -7.03 22.61 15.58
C THR A 55 -7.00 22.11 14.12
N THR A 56 -5.85 21.60 13.66
CA THR A 56 -5.63 21.14 12.28
C THR A 56 -5.51 19.61 12.24
N ALA A 57 -6.25 18.98 11.33
CA ALA A 57 -6.03 17.59 10.90
C ALA A 57 -6.04 17.53 9.36
N THR A 58 -4.93 17.11 8.78
CA THR A 58 -4.80 16.97 7.32
C THR A 58 -4.48 15.54 6.96
N VAL A 59 -5.16 15.02 5.94
CA VAL A 59 -4.92 13.68 5.41
C VAL A 59 -4.72 13.78 3.91
N HIS A 60 -3.69 13.10 3.42
CA HIS A 60 -3.43 12.97 2.01
C HIS A 60 -3.43 11.51 1.65
N ASN A 61 -4.05 11.22 0.52
CA ASN A 61 -4.05 9.88 0.00
C ASN A 61 -4.00 9.90 -1.53
N ASP A 62 -3.02 9.22 -2.09
CA ASP A 62 -2.79 9.08 -3.51
C ASP A 62 -2.46 7.62 -3.82
N ALA A 63 -3.12 7.06 -4.82
CA ALA A 63 -2.98 5.65 -5.16
C ALA A 63 -3.20 5.45 -6.65
N VAL A 64 -2.28 4.73 -7.28
CA VAL A 64 -2.31 4.45 -8.72
C VAL A 64 -2.11 2.97 -8.97
N VAL A 65 -2.81 2.49 -10.00
CA VAL A 65 -2.61 1.17 -10.61
C VAL A 65 -2.64 1.37 -12.12
N GLU A 66 -1.66 0.81 -12.81
CA GLU A 66 -1.62 0.79 -14.28
C GLU A 66 -1.18 -0.60 -14.75
N THR A 67 -1.75 -1.02 -15.87
CA THR A 67 -1.45 -2.31 -16.49
C THR A 67 -1.23 -2.12 -17.99
N GLY A 68 -0.23 -2.81 -18.52
CA GLY A 68 0.08 -2.90 -19.93
C GLY A 68 0.08 -4.37 -20.38
N GLU A 69 0.46 -4.63 -21.63
CA GLU A 69 0.51 -6.01 -22.13
C GLU A 69 1.56 -6.87 -21.40
N THR A 70 2.68 -6.26 -21.02
CA THR A 70 3.86 -6.91 -20.43
C THR A 70 4.39 -6.17 -19.20
N GLU A 71 3.53 -5.40 -18.54
CA GLU A 71 3.86 -4.71 -17.30
C GLU A 71 2.62 -4.49 -16.42
N ALA A 72 2.85 -4.36 -15.12
CA ALA A 72 1.83 -4.00 -14.15
C ALA A 72 2.50 -3.22 -13.02
N LEU A 73 1.91 -2.09 -12.64
CA LEU A 73 2.45 -1.24 -11.59
C LEU A 73 1.38 -0.79 -10.61
N THR A 74 1.80 -0.58 -9.37
CA THR A 74 1.02 0.13 -8.38
C THR A 74 1.92 0.95 -7.47
N PHE A 75 1.47 2.14 -7.08
CA PHE A 75 2.12 2.93 -6.05
C PHE A 75 1.07 3.68 -5.24
N ALA A 76 1.40 4.03 -4.00
CA ALA A 76 0.57 4.89 -3.18
C ALA A 76 1.34 5.64 -2.12
N THR A 77 0.75 6.76 -1.72
CA THR A 77 1.15 7.57 -0.57
C THR A 77 -0.07 7.78 0.33
N SER A 78 0.03 7.34 1.58
CA SER A 78 -0.90 7.70 2.64
C SER A 78 -0.16 8.62 3.61
N SER A 79 -0.69 9.80 3.93
CA SER A 79 -0.15 10.62 5.00
C SER A 79 -1.23 11.24 5.87
N ALA A 80 -0.87 11.44 7.14
CA ALA A 80 -1.74 12.05 8.13
C ALA A 80 -0.92 13.01 9.00
N TYR A 81 -1.52 14.16 9.30
CA TYR A 81 -0.89 15.26 10.00
C TYR A 81 -1.88 15.87 11.00
N GLY A 82 -1.41 16.14 12.21
CA GLY A 82 -2.22 16.71 13.29
C GLY A 82 -1.43 17.74 14.09
N GLU A 83 -2.10 18.82 14.48
CA GLU A 83 -1.50 19.91 15.26
C GLU A 83 -2.23 20.14 16.58
N ASN A 84 -1.45 20.52 17.60
CA ASN A 84 -1.91 20.93 18.92
C ASN A 84 -2.66 19.83 19.69
N LYS A 85 -3.99 19.87 19.71
CA LYS A 85 -4.85 19.03 20.55
C LYS A 85 -6.08 18.56 19.78
N ASN A 86 -6.73 17.52 20.27
CA ASN A 86 -8.03 17.04 19.79
C ASN A 86 -8.11 16.86 18.26
N TYR A 87 -7.26 16.00 17.70
CA TYR A 87 -7.28 15.65 16.29
C TYR A 87 -7.28 14.14 16.06
N PHE A 88 -7.75 13.78 14.88
CA PHE A 88 -7.65 12.46 14.29
C PHE A 88 -7.43 12.61 12.79
N GLY A 89 -6.49 11.86 12.25
CA GLY A 89 -6.26 11.72 10.82
C GLY A 89 -5.96 10.27 10.49
N PHE A 90 -6.60 9.77 9.43
CA PHE A 90 -6.43 8.42 8.91
C PHE A 90 -6.49 8.45 7.39
N ALA A 91 -5.47 7.88 6.75
CA ALA A 91 -5.41 7.67 5.30
C ALA A 91 -5.06 6.22 5.03
N GLU A 92 -5.84 5.53 4.20
CA GLU A 92 -5.70 4.09 3.92
C GLU A 92 -5.78 3.82 2.42
N THR A 93 -4.92 2.93 1.93
CA THR A 93 -4.96 2.47 0.54
C THR A 93 -4.98 0.97 0.45
N HIS A 94 -5.69 0.50 -0.57
CA HIS A 94 -5.72 -0.90 -0.97
C HIS A 94 -5.66 -0.97 -2.48
N ALA A 95 -4.75 -1.76 -3.03
CA ALA A 95 -4.74 -2.10 -4.43
C ALA A 95 -4.50 -3.59 -4.63
N ILE A 96 -5.15 -4.11 -5.65
CA ILE A 96 -5.01 -5.46 -6.13
C ILE A 96 -4.95 -5.45 -7.66
N ILE A 97 -4.02 -6.22 -8.21
CA ILE A 97 -3.97 -6.55 -9.63
C ILE A 97 -4.07 -8.07 -9.74
N VAL A 98 -5.05 -8.53 -10.51
CA VAL A 98 -5.23 -9.94 -10.83
C VAL A 98 -4.98 -10.12 -12.32
N GLY A 99 -3.90 -10.80 -12.65
CA GLY A 99 -3.51 -11.11 -14.02
C GLY A 99 -3.54 -12.61 -14.28
N ASN A 100 -3.80 -13.00 -15.52
CA ASN A 100 -3.68 -14.38 -15.96
C ASN A 100 -2.73 -14.46 -17.16
N PHE A 101 -1.99 -15.57 -17.23
CA PHE A 101 -1.08 -15.90 -18.32
C PHE A 101 -1.36 -17.31 -18.80
N LEU A 102 -1.34 -17.48 -20.12
CA LEU A 102 -1.25 -18.81 -20.72
C LEU A 102 0.21 -19.09 -21.07
N VAL A 103 0.78 -20.13 -20.46
CA VAL A 103 2.18 -20.54 -20.67
C VAL A 103 2.20 -21.84 -21.48
N ALA A 104 2.89 -21.83 -22.61
CA ALA A 104 3.04 -23.02 -23.44
C ALA A 104 3.97 -24.08 -22.78
N PRO A 105 3.84 -25.37 -23.13
CA PRO A 105 4.70 -26.42 -22.60
C PRO A 105 6.19 -26.14 -22.83
N GLY A 106 7.01 -26.35 -21.80
CA GLY A 106 8.47 -26.13 -21.86
C GLY A 106 8.91 -24.67 -21.77
N ASN A 107 7.97 -23.72 -21.75
CA ASN A 107 8.27 -22.30 -21.57
C ASN A 107 8.29 -21.90 -20.09
N ASN A 108 8.80 -20.69 -19.84
CA ASN A 108 8.80 -20.06 -18.53
C ASN A 108 7.88 -18.83 -18.50
N LEU A 109 7.41 -18.52 -17.29
CA LEU A 109 6.95 -17.19 -16.94
C LEU A 109 8.05 -16.51 -16.13
N SER A 110 8.50 -15.34 -16.60
CA SER A 110 9.49 -14.52 -15.91
C SER A 110 9.18 -13.06 -16.05
N PHE A 111 9.63 -12.27 -15.08
CA PHE A 111 9.54 -10.81 -15.09
C PHE A 111 10.58 -10.20 -14.16
N ASN A 112 10.86 -8.93 -14.36
CA ASN A 112 11.63 -8.11 -13.43
C ASN A 112 10.67 -7.41 -12.47
N PHE A 113 11.14 -7.12 -11.26
CA PHE A 113 10.40 -6.27 -10.34
C PHE A 113 11.29 -5.25 -9.64
N THR A 114 10.68 -4.11 -9.31
CA THR A 114 11.20 -3.13 -8.36
C THR A 114 10.11 -2.85 -7.33
N SER A 115 10.48 -2.76 -6.06
CA SER A 115 9.57 -2.36 -5.00
C SER A 115 10.29 -1.49 -4.00
N ALA A 116 9.72 -0.33 -3.72
CA ALA A 116 10.13 0.55 -2.65
C ALA A 116 9.04 0.63 -1.57
N LEU A 117 9.47 0.76 -0.33
CA LEU A 117 8.62 1.04 0.82
C LEU A 117 9.32 2.09 1.65
N ASP A 118 8.59 3.13 2.04
CA ASP A 118 9.12 4.20 2.88
C ASP A 118 8.07 4.61 3.91
N LEU A 119 8.44 4.55 5.18
CA LEU A 119 7.58 4.87 6.31
C LEU A 119 8.25 5.93 7.16
N GLU A 120 7.49 6.92 7.59
CA GLU A 120 7.95 7.92 8.54
C GLU A 120 6.89 8.16 9.60
N THR A 121 7.32 8.38 10.84
CA THR A 121 6.46 8.91 11.89
C THR A 121 7.22 9.93 12.72
N SER A 122 6.55 10.98 13.18
CA SER A 122 7.15 11.95 14.09
C SER A 122 6.16 12.52 15.09
N ILE A 123 6.61 12.77 16.32
CA ILE A 123 5.89 13.51 17.38
C ILE A 123 6.82 14.61 17.92
N TYR A 124 6.44 15.88 17.81
CA TYR A 124 7.22 17.01 18.33
C TYR A 124 6.45 17.76 19.41
N ALA A 125 7.18 18.15 20.47
CA ALA A 125 6.66 18.96 21.59
C ALA A 125 5.27 18.48 22.09
N PRO A 126 5.12 17.18 22.44
CA PRO A 126 3.83 16.60 22.76
C PRO A 126 3.20 17.33 23.95
N GLN A 127 2.00 17.86 23.75
CA GLN A 127 1.23 18.53 24.81
C GLN A 127 0.25 17.59 25.52
N GLN A 128 0.09 16.37 24.99
CA GLN A 128 -0.78 15.32 25.48
C GLN A 128 -0.29 13.96 24.97
N ILE A 129 -0.93 12.87 25.39
CA ILE A 129 -0.61 11.53 24.88
C ILE A 129 -1.04 11.46 23.41
N GLU A 130 -0.09 11.21 22.52
CA GLU A 130 -0.30 11.15 21.07
C GLU A 130 -0.04 9.74 20.55
N SER A 131 -0.82 9.33 19.55
CA SER A 131 -0.59 8.07 18.84
C SER A 131 -0.32 8.35 17.37
N VAL A 132 0.69 7.68 16.84
CA VAL A 132 1.09 7.75 15.44
C VAL A 132 1.34 6.33 14.93
N SER A 133 0.92 6.03 13.71
CA SER A 133 1.31 4.79 13.03
C SER A 133 1.40 4.95 11.52
N ALA A 134 2.32 4.20 10.93
CA ALA A 134 2.46 4.04 9.49
C ALA A 134 2.69 2.56 9.17
N VAL A 135 1.92 2.00 8.24
CA VAL A 135 2.02 0.59 7.85
C VAL A 135 1.94 0.49 6.33
N ARG A 136 2.70 -0.43 5.76
CA ARG A 136 2.69 -0.73 4.33
C ARG A 136 3.00 -2.21 4.13
N ASP A 137 2.20 -2.87 3.30
CA ASP A 137 2.47 -4.21 2.79
C ASP A 137 2.40 -4.19 1.27
N ILE A 138 3.37 -4.84 0.63
CA ILE A 138 3.47 -4.95 -0.82
C ILE A 138 3.83 -6.39 -1.14
N SER A 139 3.14 -7.01 -2.09
CA SER A 139 3.44 -8.38 -2.48
C SER A 139 3.03 -8.71 -3.90
N PHE A 140 3.63 -9.77 -4.44
CA PHE A 140 3.06 -10.49 -5.56
C PHE A 140 3.14 -11.99 -5.33
N SER A 141 2.26 -12.74 -5.99
CA SER A 141 2.24 -14.20 -5.94
C SER A 141 1.76 -14.77 -7.27
N LEU A 142 2.37 -15.87 -7.70
CA LEU A 142 1.95 -16.68 -8.84
C LEU A 142 1.35 -18.01 -8.37
N TYR A 143 0.27 -18.42 -9.01
CA TYR A 143 -0.45 -19.66 -8.71
C TYR A 143 -0.71 -20.46 -9.99
N ASP A 144 -0.56 -21.79 -9.91
CA ASP A 144 -1.05 -22.68 -10.96
C ASP A 144 -2.58 -22.80 -10.86
N THR A 145 -3.25 -22.29 -11.87
CA THR A 145 -4.71 -22.27 -12.00
C THR A 145 -5.19 -23.06 -13.23
N SER A 146 -4.36 -23.99 -13.72
CA SER A 146 -4.66 -24.83 -14.89
C SER A 146 -5.84 -25.78 -14.67
N ASP A 147 -6.17 -26.08 -13.43
CA ASP A 147 -7.35 -26.87 -13.01
C ASP A 147 -8.65 -26.04 -13.00
N VAL A 148 -8.59 -24.72 -13.08
CA VAL A 148 -9.77 -23.87 -13.20
C VAL A 148 -10.31 -24.00 -14.63
N PRO A 149 -11.53 -24.54 -14.83
CA PRO A 149 -12.08 -24.69 -16.17
C PRO A 149 -12.25 -23.32 -16.83
N GLU A 150 -11.95 -23.22 -18.13
CA GLU A 150 -12.01 -21.97 -18.91
C GLU A 150 -13.33 -21.20 -18.71
N ARG A 151 -14.47 -21.91 -18.76
CA ARG A 151 -15.81 -21.34 -18.52
C ARG A 151 -16.02 -20.68 -17.14
N LYS A 152 -15.19 -21.01 -16.15
CA LYS A 152 -15.22 -20.45 -14.78
C LYS A 152 -14.07 -19.47 -14.52
N LEU A 153 -13.12 -19.34 -15.45
CA LEU A 153 -11.90 -18.56 -15.24
C LEU A 153 -12.23 -17.09 -14.97
N LYS A 154 -13.15 -16.50 -15.72
CA LYS A 154 -13.57 -15.10 -15.53
C LYS A 154 -14.14 -14.84 -14.13
N ASP A 155 -15.08 -15.68 -13.69
CA ASP A 155 -15.70 -15.55 -12.36
C ASP A 155 -14.67 -15.78 -11.26
N PHE A 156 -13.77 -16.74 -11.45
CA PHE A 156 -12.65 -16.98 -10.54
C PHE A 156 -11.75 -15.75 -10.39
N LEU A 157 -11.29 -15.15 -11.49
CA LEU A 157 -10.45 -13.94 -11.46
C LEU A 157 -11.20 -12.74 -10.86
N THR A 158 -12.49 -12.59 -11.15
CA THR A 158 -13.34 -11.53 -10.58
C THR A 158 -13.47 -11.68 -9.06
N ASN A 159 -13.66 -12.91 -8.57
CA ASN A 159 -13.73 -13.16 -7.12
C ASN A 159 -12.42 -12.82 -6.42
N LEU A 160 -11.26 -13.03 -7.07
CA LEU A 160 -9.96 -12.68 -6.50
C LEU A 160 -9.77 -11.18 -6.30
N LEU A 161 -10.41 -10.33 -7.11
CA LEU A 161 -10.38 -8.88 -6.91
C LEU A 161 -11.06 -8.46 -5.60
N SER A 162 -12.09 -9.18 -5.16
CA SER A 162 -12.83 -8.88 -3.93
C SER A 162 -12.30 -9.63 -2.72
N ASP A 163 -11.86 -10.87 -2.92
CA ASP A 163 -11.27 -11.72 -1.89
C ASP A 163 -10.06 -12.46 -2.45
N PRO A 164 -8.85 -11.86 -2.38
CA PRO A 164 -7.63 -12.51 -2.84
C PRO A 164 -7.30 -13.78 -2.05
N ASN A 165 -7.87 -13.97 -0.85
CA ASN A 165 -7.66 -15.17 -0.04
C ASN A 165 -8.57 -16.34 -0.44
N SER A 166 -9.51 -16.12 -1.38
CA SER A 166 -10.37 -17.18 -1.93
C SER A 166 -9.56 -18.23 -2.72
N ILE A 167 -8.34 -17.91 -3.16
CA ILE A 167 -7.43 -18.88 -3.79
C ILE A 167 -6.82 -19.83 -2.76
N LYS A 168 -7.39 -21.04 -2.67
CA LYS A 168 -6.90 -22.10 -1.76
C LYS A 168 -5.81 -22.95 -2.41
N LYS A 169 -4.77 -22.30 -2.94
CA LYS A 169 -3.64 -22.95 -3.63
C LYS A 169 -2.31 -22.49 -3.08
N SER A 170 -1.30 -23.35 -3.16
CA SER A 170 0.08 -23.01 -2.81
C SER A 170 0.65 -22.01 -3.83
N ARG A 171 1.40 -21.03 -3.31
CA ARG A 171 2.12 -20.04 -4.13
C ARG A 171 3.33 -20.71 -4.79
N LEU A 172 3.44 -20.62 -6.12
CA LEU A 172 4.60 -21.12 -6.88
C LEU A 172 5.80 -20.18 -6.74
N VAL A 173 5.51 -18.89 -6.86
CA VAL A 173 6.47 -17.80 -6.79
C VAL A 173 5.84 -16.72 -5.94
N PHE A 174 6.58 -16.17 -4.99
CA PHE A 174 6.10 -15.04 -4.21
C PHE A 174 7.23 -14.12 -3.77
N PHE A 175 6.85 -12.87 -3.54
CA PHE A 175 7.65 -11.85 -2.91
C PHE A 175 6.71 -11.02 -2.03
N SER A 176 7.22 -10.59 -0.88
CA SER A 176 6.57 -9.57 -0.07
C SER A 176 7.58 -8.69 0.64
N VAL A 177 7.19 -7.45 0.85
CA VAL A 177 7.87 -6.49 1.73
C VAL A 177 6.82 -5.81 2.59
N SER A 178 7.11 -5.69 3.89
CA SER A 178 6.21 -5.10 4.85
C SER A 178 6.96 -4.30 5.90
N GLY A 179 6.31 -3.23 6.36
CA GLY A 179 6.85 -2.36 7.40
C GLY A 179 5.75 -1.81 8.29
N LYS A 180 6.11 -1.56 9.55
CA LYS A 180 5.24 -0.94 10.54
C LYS A 180 6.06 -0.04 11.45
N LEU A 181 5.55 1.17 11.67
CA LEU A 181 6.01 2.13 12.66
C LEU A 181 4.85 2.54 13.56
N ASN A 182 5.12 2.72 14.86
CA ASN A 182 4.18 3.32 15.79
C ASN A 182 4.85 4.10 16.93
N SER A 183 4.06 4.94 17.62
CA SER A 183 4.50 5.75 18.78
C SER A 183 5.13 4.91 19.90
N SER A 184 4.51 3.79 20.28
CA SER A 184 4.95 2.96 21.41
C SER A 184 6.31 2.29 21.19
N GLY A 185 6.76 2.17 19.94
CA GLY A 185 8.01 1.48 19.57
C GLY A 185 7.89 -0.05 19.56
N LYS A 186 6.89 -0.62 20.22
CA LYS A 186 6.65 -2.07 20.22
C LYS A 186 6.20 -2.52 18.83
N ASP A 187 6.72 -3.64 18.36
CA ASP A 187 6.37 -4.23 17.07
C ASP A 187 6.66 -3.34 15.85
N ASN A 188 7.61 -2.40 15.96
CA ASN A 188 8.19 -1.76 14.79
C ASN A 188 9.02 -2.78 14.01
N PHE A 189 8.85 -2.84 12.68
CA PHE A 189 9.62 -3.75 11.86
C PHE A 189 9.72 -3.28 10.41
N LEU A 190 10.71 -3.84 9.72
CA LEU A 190 10.85 -3.82 8.27
C LEU A 190 11.30 -5.22 7.83
N LYS A 191 10.51 -5.89 6.99
CA LYS A 191 10.72 -7.30 6.61
C LYS A 191 10.52 -7.48 5.12
N SER A 192 11.31 -8.36 4.52
CA SER A 192 11.10 -8.86 3.16
C SER A 192 11.16 -10.39 3.14
N GLN A 193 10.37 -11.01 2.27
CA GLN A 193 10.29 -12.45 2.08
C GLN A 193 10.15 -12.78 0.60
N LYS A 194 10.62 -13.96 0.21
CA LYS A 194 10.53 -14.44 -1.17
C LYS A 194 10.56 -15.95 -1.25
N SER A 195 10.05 -16.51 -2.35
CA SER A 195 10.29 -17.90 -2.74
C SER A 195 11.70 -18.10 -3.32
N GLU A 196 12.10 -19.34 -3.51
CA GLU A 196 13.35 -19.73 -4.19
C GLU A 196 13.39 -19.24 -5.66
N ASN A 197 12.23 -19.14 -6.30
CA ASN A 197 12.05 -18.70 -7.69
C ASN A 197 12.16 -17.18 -7.91
N VAL A 198 12.57 -16.45 -6.88
CA VAL A 198 12.80 -15.00 -6.91
C VAL A 198 14.26 -14.72 -6.55
N THR A 199 14.91 -13.90 -7.37
CA THR A 199 16.28 -13.43 -7.14
C THR A 199 16.26 -11.93 -6.87
N PHE A 200 16.94 -11.49 -5.81
CA PHE A 200 17.19 -10.07 -5.58
C PHE A 200 18.51 -9.70 -6.25
N SER A 201 18.47 -8.74 -7.17
CA SER A 201 19.69 -8.16 -7.76
C SER A 201 20.31 -7.11 -6.82
N SER A 202 19.47 -6.40 -6.06
CA SER A 202 19.90 -5.45 -5.05
C SER A 202 18.82 -5.28 -3.99
N GLU A 203 19.23 -5.09 -2.74
CA GLU A 203 18.36 -4.73 -1.63
C GLU A 203 19.05 -3.64 -0.81
N PHE A 204 18.38 -2.49 -0.68
CA PHE A 204 18.74 -1.44 0.27
C PHE A 204 17.71 -1.43 1.39
N LYS A 205 18.17 -1.32 2.63
CA LYS A 205 17.34 -1.23 3.83
C LYS A 205 17.98 -0.23 4.78
N ASP A 206 17.17 0.69 5.29
CA ASP A 206 17.56 1.60 6.36
C ASP A 206 16.37 1.80 7.30
N SER A 207 16.65 1.99 8.59
CA SER A 207 15.61 2.17 9.58
C SER A 207 16.15 2.78 10.87
N ASN A 208 15.35 3.66 11.45
CA ASN A 208 15.48 4.08 12.83
C ASN A 208 14.12 3.91 13.53
N PHE A 209 14.08 3.03 14.53
CA PHE A 209 12.86 2.74 15.29
C PHE A 209 12.78 3.47 16.64
N GLU A 210 13.84 4.21 16.99
CA GLU A 210 14.02 4.84 18.29
C GLU A 210 13.63 6.32 18.28
N GLY A 211 13.31 6.83 19.48
CA GLY A 211 13.00 8.24 19.68
C GLY A 211 11.65 8.68 19.09
N ASN A 212 11.53 9.98 18.89
CA ASN A 212 10.27 10.62 18.49
C ASN A 212 10.10 10.74 16.97
N GLN A 213 11.18 10.56 16.21
CA GLN A 213 11.18 10.49 14.75
C GLN A 213 11.65 9.09 14.37
N LYS A 214 10.81 8.36 13.65
CA LYS A 214 11.10 6.98 13.24
C LYS A 214 10.93 6.87 11.74
N PHE A 215 11.77 6.09 11.11
CA PHE A 215 11.66 5.80 9.69
C PHE A 215 12.01 4.35 9.38
N ALA A 216 11.49 3.85 8.26
CA ALA A 216 11.82 2.54 7.72
C ALA A 216 11.70 2.57 6.20
N SER A 217 12.82 2.37 5.52
CA SER A 217 12.91 2.54 4.07
C SER A 217 13.59 1.32 3.45
N THR A 218 13.07 0.85 2.33
CA THR A 218 13.71 -0.22 1.55
C THR A 218 13.47 -0.04 0.06
N LEU A 219 14.44 -0.46 -0.73
CA LEU A 219 14.35 -0.56 -2.17
C LEU A 219 14.89 -1.93 -2.59
N ILE A 220 14.03 -2.73 -3.21
CA ILE A 220 14.35 -4.07 -3.69
C ILE A 220 14.19 -4.10 -5.20
N ARG A 221 15.21 -4.61 -5.89
CA ARG A 221 15.14 -4.94 -7.32
C ARG A 221 15.45 -6.40 -7.50
N GLY A 222 14.76 -7.02 -8.44
CA GLY A 222 14.97 -8.44 -8.69
C GLY A 222 14.22 -8.96 -9.91
N SER A 223 14.19 -10.27 -10.01
CA SER A 223 13.48 -11.00 -11.04
C SER A 223 12.82 -12.25 -10.48
N ALA A 224 11.71 -12.64 -11.09
CA ALA A 224 11.02 -13.89 -10.84
C ALA A 224 11.10 -14.77 -12.09
N LYS A 225 11.25 -16.09 -11.92
CA LYS A 225 11.22 -17.05 -13.02
C LYS A 225 10.69 -18.40 -12.56
N TYR A 226 9.75 -18.96 -13.31
CA TYR A 226 9.26 -20.32 -13.10
C TYR A 226 9.03 -21.03 -14.43
N SER A 227 9.44 -22.30 -14.52
CA SER A 227 9.31 -23.12 -15.73
C SER A 227 8.16 -24.11 -15.60
N PHE A 228 7.40 -24.29 -16.69
CA PHE A 228 6.26 -25.21 -16.74
C PHE A 228 6.53 -26.32 -17.75
N ASN A 229 6.42 -27.58 -17.31
CA ASN A 229 6.65 -28.73 -18.19
C ASN A 229 5.45 -28.99 -19.12
N ASN A 230 4.25 -28.63 -18.68
CA ASN A 230 3.00 -28.73 -19.44
C ASN A 230 2.45 -27.33 -19.70
N GLN A 231 1.45 -27.23 -20.58
CA GLN A 231 0.68 -26.01 -20.74
C GLN A 231 0.04 -25.64 -19.40
N ALA A 232 0.15 -24.36 -19.01
CA ALA A 232 -0.33 -23.89 -17.72
C ALA A 232 -1.08 -22.57 -17.82
N ASN A 233 -2.17 -22.44 -17.06
CA ASN A 233 -2.82 -21.17 -16.77
C ASN A 233 -2.29 -20.64 -15.44
N VAL A 234 -1.57 -19.54 -15.47
CA VAL A 234 -0.90 -18.98 -14.29
C VAL A 234 -1.58 -17.70 -13.89
N THR A 235 -2.02 -17.62 -12.64
CA THR A 235 -2.64 -16.42 -12.09
C THR A 235 -1.62 -15.65 -11.25
N LEU A 236 -1.46 -14.36 -11.55
CA LEU A 236 -0.74 -13.37 -10.76
C LEU A 236 -1.72 -12.64 -9.86
N ILE A 237 -1.38 -12.52 -8.59
CA ILE A 237 -2.01 -11.59 -7.65
C ILE A 237 -0.92 -10.66 -7.14
N ALA A 238 -1.07 -9.36 -7.38
CA ALA A 238 -0.21 -8.34 -6.79
C ALA A 238 -1.05 -7.47 -5.84
N LEU A 239 -0.54 -7.23 -4.63
CA LEU A 239 -1.25 -6.52 -3.57
C LEU A 239 -0.40 -5.37 -3.05
N ARG A 240 -1.05 -4.25 -2.75
CA ARG A 240 -0.47 -3.14 -1.99
C ARG A 240 -1.51 -2.63 -0.99
N THR A 241 -1.20 -2.69 0.28
CA THR A 241 -2.02 -2.11 1.36
C THR A 241 -1.20 -1.15 2.18
N GLY A 242 -1.83 -0.15 2.79
CA GLY A 242 -1.13 0.63 3.79
C GLY A 242 -1.90 1.82 4.31
N GLU A 243 -1.46 2.28 5.47
CA GLU A 243 -2.15 3.27 6.27
C GLU A 243 -1.18 4.26 6.91
N ALA A 244 -1.67 5.47 7.15
CA ALA A 244 -1.05 6.48 7.98
C ALA A 244 -2.10 7.03 8.95
N ARG A 245 -1.76 7.09 10.25
CA ARG A 245 -2.68 7.48 11.31
C ARG A 245 -2.00 8.41 12.30
N VAL A 246 -2.72 9.45 12.70
CA VAL A 246 -2.37 10.35 13.81
C VAL A 246 -3.59 10.56 14.69
N ALA A 247 -3.42 10.62 16.01
CA ALA A 247 -4.50 10.98 16.91
C ALA A 247 -4.00 11.57 18.23
N ALA A 248 -4.72 12.57 18.74
CA ALA A 248 -4.48 13.18 20.04
C ALA A 248 -5.80 13.68 20.67
N PRO A 249 -6.08 13.39 21.97
CA PRO A 249 -5.32 12.44 22.78
C PRO A 249 -5.41 11.04 22.17
N GLU A 250 -4.48 10.15 22.52
CA GLU A 250 -4.52 8.75 22.08
C GLU A 250 -5.92 8.18 22.32
N SER A 251 -6.66 8.00 21.22
CA SER A 251 -8.04 7.56 21.29
C SER A 251 -8.05 6.08 21.63
N SER A 252 -8.73 5.71 22.73
CA SER A 252 -9.04 4.31 23.06
C SER A 252 -10.03 3.67 22.08
N ARG A 253 -10.47 4.38 21.04
CA ARG A 253 -11.34 3.83 20.00
C ARG A 253 -10.55 2.87 19.11
N SER A 254 -10.56 1.60 19.52
CA SER A 254 -10.59 0.49 18.57
C SER A 254 -11.71 0.77 17.56
N LEU A 255 -11.38 0.79 16.27
CA LEU A 255 -12.32 1.02 15.19
C LEU A 255 -13.28 -0.18 15.08
N THR A 256 -14.29 -0.23 15.94
CA THR A 256 -15.57 -0.81 15.57
C THR A 256 -16.31 0.30 14.81
N LEU A 257 -16.64 0.07 13.53
CA LEU A 257 -17.53 0.95 12.78
C LEU A 257 -18.81 1.18 13.59
N LEU A 258 -18.92 2.35 14.23
CA LEU A 258 -20.13 2.81 14.91
C LEU A 258 -20.49 4.15 14.29
N SER A 259 -21.47 4.09 13.39
CA SER A 259 -22.30 5.23 13.03
C SER A 259 -22.87 5.84 14.31
N THR A 260 -22.35 7.00 14.73
CA THR A 260 -22.93 7.81 15.80
C THR A 260 -23.23 9.20 15.24
N PRO A 261 -24.45 9.72 15.46
CA PRO A 261 -24.82 11.07 15.04
C PRO A 261 -24.26 12.08 16.06
N GLY A 262 -23.53 13.10 15.58
CA GLY A 262 -23.17 14.26 16.42
C GLY A 262 -21.80 14.89 16.17
N SER A 263 -20.90 14.26 15.42
CA SER A 263 -19.69 14.91 14.92
C SER A 263 -19.71 14.86 13.40
N GLN A 264 -19.37 15.96 12.72
CA GLN A 264 -19.21 15.97 11.27
C GLN A 264 -17.96 15.16 10.89
N VAL A 265 -18.06 13.84 10.97
CA VAL A 265 -17.18 12.93 10.27
C VAL A 265 -17.62 13.00 8.82
N VAL A 266 -16.75 13.50 7.95
CA VAL A 266 -16.98 13.46 6.51
C VAL A 266 -16.11 12.32 5.98
N PRO A 267 -16.60 11.06 6.02
CA PRO A 267 -15.94 9.98 5.32
C PRO A 267 -16.02 10.31 3.84
N THR A 268 -14.88 10.32 3.17
CA THR A 268 -14.89 10.50 1.73
C THR A 268 -14.32 9.24 1.13
N GLU A 269 -15.20 8.34 0.73
CA GLU A 269 -14.86 7.07 0.06
C GLU A 269 -14.53 7.33 -1.42
N GLY A 270 -13.48 6.72 -1.93
CA GLY A 270 -13.08 6.79 -3.34
C GLY A 270 -12.94 5.38 -3.90
N ARG A 271 -14.05 4.78 -4.33
CA ARG A 271 -14.07 3.45 -4.94
C ARG A 271 -14.31 3.57 -6.45
N ARG A 272 -13.45 3.00 -7.29
CA ARG A 272 -13.62 2.96 -8.75
C ARG A 272 -13.22 1.60 -9.31
N PRO A 273 -14.13 0.85 -9.97
CA PRO A 273 -13.77 -0.33 -10.75
C PRO A 273 -12.81 0.06 -11.88
N GLY A 274 -11.70 -0.67 -12.02
CA GLY A 274 -10.80 -0.55 -13.17
C GLY A 274 -11.49 -1.10 -14.42
N ALA A 275 -11.66 -0.27 -15.45
CA ALA A 275 -12.00 -0.75 -16.79
C ALA A 275 -10.69 -0.95 -17.58
N PRO A 276 -10.64 -1.89 -18.54
CA PRO A 276 -9.44 -2.11 -19.33
C PRO A 276 -9.14 -0.86 -20.17
N SER A 277 -7.89 -0.43 -20.13
CA SER A 277 -7.29 0.74 -20.80
C SER A 277 -7.71 2.12 -20.26
N ASN A 278 -6.69 2.87 -19.82
CA ASN A 278 -6.65 4.32 -19.55
C ASN A 278 -7.71 4.89 -18.59
N ARG A 279 -7.59 4.68 -17.26
CA ARG A 279 -8.34 5.53 -16.29
C ARG A 279 -7.57 5.79 -14.98
N TYR A 280 -7.23 7.07 -14.78
CA TYR A 280 -6.75 7.66 -13.53
C TYR A 280 -7.80 7.57 -12.41
N SER A 281 -7.40 7.16 -11.20
CA SER A 281 -8.14 7.48 -9.98
C SER A 281 -7.64 8.84 -9.47
N ASN A 282 -8.53 9.83 -9.38
CA ASN A 282 -8.15 11.20 -9.05
C ASN A 282 -7.64 11.33 -7.61
N ARG A 283 -6.52 12.06 -7.48
CA ARG A 283 -5.97 12.66 -6.25
C ARG A 283 -7.08 13.18 -5.32
N LYS A 284 -7.19 12.62 -4.12
CA LYS A 284 -8.14 13.09 -3.09
C LYS A 284 -7.38 13.74 -1.95
N VAL A 285 -7.23 15.05 -2.03
CA VAL A 285 -6.71 15.85 -0.92
C VAL A 285 -7.89 16.28 -0.08
N ILE A 286 -7.88 15.97 1.21
CA ILE A 286 -8.90 16.46 2.13
C ILE A 286 -8.24 17.23 3.25
N THR A 287 -8.41 18.54 3.20
CA THR A 287 -7.95 19.47 4.22
C THR A 287 -9.17 19.86 5.06
N TYR A 288 -9.16 19.50 6.34
CA TYR A 288 -10.14 20.01 7.30
C TYR A 288 -9.48 21.08 8.16
N THR A 289 -9.98 22.31 8.02
CA THR A 289 -9.69 23.42 8.93
C THR A 289 -11.02 23.83 9.54
N VAL A 290 -11.27 23.44 10.80
CA VAL A 290 -12.42 24.00 11.53
C VAL A 290 -11.92 25.27 12.22
N GLY A 291 -12.29 26.42 11.66
CA GLY A 291 -11.87 27.73 12.14
C GLY A 291 -12.61 28.18 13.39
N LYS A 292 -11.82 28.71 14.33
CA LYS A 292 -12.08 29.61 15.48
C LYS A 292 -13.46 29.63 16.13
#